data_AF-K2RQ99-F1
#
_entry.id   AF-K2RQ99-F1
#
_cell.length_a   1.000
_cell.length_b   1.000
_cell.length_c   1.000
_cell.angle_alpha   90.00
_cell.angle_beta   90.00
_cell.angle_gamma   90.00
#
_symmetry.space_group_name_H-M   'P 1'
#
loop_
_entity.id
_entity.type
_entity.pdbx_description
1 polymer ?
#
loop_
_entity_poly.entity_id
_entity_poly.type
_entity_poly.pdbx_seq_one_letter_code
_entity_poly.pdbx_strand_id
1 'polypeptide(L)'
;MGRDVFLTRLVLGRSSHELPEHFPSNSSPPANRADAGPDDRVPQYDEHGRPANPRARALGRALRDAQNDILAAVGVVERKRVHLAGFPLPPPKDPRVMKQVEAEDLSGTLVAIIGTLTRYAGTWWVSALHDRILTYSYPQDFSFYELVKIQLQWAGPTAFFLAGLPAQLVSMITNDGDLWASFVVSLIDDALFRSRLSRSSRLAILKWKPLARKLIAIAIELGFAPIVLHAGYQRLFLAPPSQFLPPLTAFNPWSASSPMQAIVFPEHFRLHNATNWLGAISTSPVIMIIAWRRAMIRIQRVMYESLEKGILSPDNPDQYTVDESPIIRGQIGYLLASIGVGD
;
A
#
# COMPACT_ATOMS: atom_id res chain seq x y z
N MET A 1 -58.57 3.93 -28.37
CA MET A 1 -58.11 4.97 -27.42
C MET A 1 -58.85 4.99 -26.07
N GLY A 2 -59.94 4.24 -25.85
CA GLY A 2 -60.65 4.27 -24.55
C GLY A 2 -60.08 3.39 -23.43
N ARG A 3 -59.30 2.35 -23.77
CA ARG A 3 -58.82 1.35 -22.80
C ARG A 3 -57.79 1.91 -21.82
N ASP A 4 -56.89 2.75 -22.29
CA ASP A 4 -55.84 3.32 -21.42
C ASP A 4 -56.42 4.36 -20.46
N VAL A 5 -57.40 5.16 -20.90
CA VAL A 5 -58.12 6.10 -20.04
C VAL A 5 -58.91 5.36 -18.96
N PHE A 6 -59.53 4.24 -19.32
CA PHE A 6 -60.23 3.38 -18.37
C PHE A 6 -59.29 2.77 -17.32
N LEU A 7 -58.16 2.20 -17.75
CA LEU A 7 -57.17 1.62 -16.84
C LEU A 7 -56.55 2.69 -15.93
N THR A 8 -56.28 3.89 -16.45
CA THR A 8 -55.73 5.00 -15.66
C THR A 8 -56.71 5.45 -14.57
N ARG A 9 -58.02 5.47 -14.86
CA ARG A 9 -59.06 5.80 -13.87
C ARG A 9 -59.17 4.74 -12.77
N LEU A 10 -59.04 3.46 -13.13
CA LEU A 10 -59.12 2.34 -12.20
C LEU A 10 -57.92 2.30 -11.25
N VAL A 11 -56.72 2.63 -11.74
CA VAL A 11 -55.50 2.77 -10.93
C VAL A 11 -55.59 3.95 -9.95
N LEU A 12 -56.31 5.01 -10.32
CA LEU A 12 -56.54 6.18 -9.47
C LEU A 12 -57.72 6.02 -8.49
N GLY A 13 -58.34 4.84 -8.43
CA GLY A 13 -59.45 4.53 -7.51
C GLY A 13 -60.76 5.23 -7.82
N ARG A 14 -60.96 5.73 -9.05
CA ARG A 14 -62.16 6.48 -9.45
C ARG A 14 -63.18 5.58 -10.17
N SER A 15 -64.48 5.89 -10.04
CA SER A 15 -65.56 5.05 -10.58
C SER A 15 -65.67 5.15 -12.11
N SER A 16 -66.13 4.08 -12.75
CA SER A 16 -66.23 3.97 -14.22
C SER A 16 -67.31 4.86 -14.85
N HIS A 17 -68.20 5.45 -14.05
CA HIS A 17 -69.37 6.20 -14.52
C HIS A 17 -69.29 7.71 -14.20
N GLU A 18 -68.16 8.19 -13.71
CA GLU A 18 -67.98 9.61 -13.41
C GLU A 18 -67.78 10.41 -14.71
N LEU A 19 -68.64 11.40 -14.93
CA LEU A 19 -68.61 12.29 -16.10
C LEU A 19 -67.29 13.10 -16.12
N PRO A 20 -66.73 13.39 -17.31
CA PRO A 20 -65.56 14.28 -17.40
C PRO A 20 -65.88 15.64 -16.75
N GLU A 21 -65.01 16.14 -15.87
CA GLU A 21 -65.12 17.49 -15.34
C GLU A 21 -65.20 18.49 -16.52
N HIS A 22 -66.37 19.11 -16.68
CA HIS A 22 -66.48 20.33 -17.46
C HIS A 22 -65.70 21.41 -16.70
N PHE A 23 -64.55 21.80 -17.23
CA PHE A 23 -63.91 23.04 -16.83
C PHE A 23 -64.91 24.18 -17.08
N PRO A 24 -65.41 24.87 -16.04
CA PRO A 24 -66.21 26.06 -16.28
C PRO A 24 -65.30 27.09 -16.95
N SER A 25 -65.69 27.58 -18.13
CA SER A 25 -64.90 28.58 -18.86
C SER A 25 -64.82 29.93 -18.15
N ASN A 26 -65.43 30.09 -16.98
CA ASN A 26 -65.53 31.35 -16.25
C ASN A 26 -65.26 31.12 -14.75
N SER A 27 -63.99 31.00 -14.37
CA SER A 27 -63.58 31.28 -12.99
C SER A 27 -62.20 31.92 -13.01
N SER A 28 -62.19 33.22 -12.72
CA SER A 28 -61.04 34.05 -12.41
C SER A 28 -60.03 33.32 -11.51
N PRO A 29 -58.71 33.36 -11.82
CA PRO A 29 -57.71 32.83 -10.92
C PRO A 29 -57.61 33.72 -9.67
N PRO A 30 -57.32 33.15 -8.48
CA PRO A 30 -57.12 33.93 -7.27
C PRO A 30 -55.95 34.89 -7.46
N ALA A 31 -56.24 36.18 -7.31
CA ALA A 31 -55.27 37.26 -7.24
C ALA A 31 -54.34 37.00 -6.05
N ASN A 32 -53.14 36.47 -6.29
CA ASN A 32 -51.95 36.58 -5.43
C ASN A 32 -50.70 35.92 -6.04
N ARG A 33 -50.41 36.19 -7.33
CA ARG A 33 -49.07 36.00 -7.92
C ARG A 33 -48.82 37.06 -9.01
N ALA A 34 -48.75 38.30 -8.58
CA ALA A 34 -48.14 39.38 -9.37
C ALA A 34 -46.66 39.39 -9.02
N ASP A 35 -45.85 38.60 -9.75
CA ASP A 35 -44.40 38.75 -9.90
C ASP A 35 -43.88 37.67 -10.87
N ALA A 36 -44.41 37.66 -12.09
CA ALA A 36 -43.79 36.99 -13.22
C ALA A 36 -44.04 37.85 -14.46
N GLY A 37 -42.97 38.43 -15.00
CA GLY A 37 -43.01 39.34 -16.14
C GLY A 37 -43.63 38.71 -17.41
N PRO A 38 -43.91 39.52 -18.44
CA PRO A 38 -44.70 39.12 -19.61
C PRO A 38 -44.04 38.05 -20.51
N ASP A 39 -42.80 37.65 -20.21
CA ASP A 39 -41.97 36.76 -21.03
C ASP A 39 -42.06 35.27 -20.64
N ASP A 40 -42.73 34.91 -19.53
CA ASP A 40 -42.72 33.53 -18.98
C ASP A 40 -43.86 32.63 -19.52
N ARG A 41 -44.54 33.03 -20.61
CA ARG A 41 -45.66 32.30 -21.24
C ARG A 41 -45.37 31.73 -22.62
N VAL A 42 -44.11 31.72 -23.06
CA VAL A 42 -43.75 31.00 -24.29
C VAL A 42 -43.74 29.50 -23.98
N PRO A 43 -44.58 28.67 -24.63
CA PRO A 43 -44.52 27.23 -24.45
C PRO A 43 -43.14 26.75 -24.90
N GLN A 44 -42.32 26.27 -23.97
CA GLN A 44 -41.02 25.69 -24.31
C GLN A 44 -41.25 24.34 -24.97
N TYR A 45 -40.68 24.14 -26.16
CA TYR A 45 -40.73 22.88 -26.89
C TYR A 45 -39.37 22.20 -26.81
N ASP A 46 -39.37 20.89 -26.60
CA ASP A 46 -38.19 20.02 -26.68
C ASP A 46 -37.63 20.00 -28.11
N GLU A 47 -36.42 19.49 -28.34
CA GLU A 47 -35.77 19.41 -29.67
C GLU A 47 -36.61 18.62 -30.71
N HIS A 48 -37.60 17.87 -30.24
CA HIS A 48 -38.54 17.07 -31.03
C HIS A 48 -39.92 17.75 -31.18
N GLY A 49 -40.04 19.05 -30.88
CA GLY A 49 -41.28 19.84 -31.05
C GLY A 49 -42.40 19.50 -30.06
N ARG A 50 -42.08 18.88 -28.91
CA ARG A 50 -43.05 18.51 -27.88
C ARG A 50 -43.09 19.56 -26.76
N PRO A 51 -44.26 20.01 -26.29
CA PRO A 51 -44.32 21.00 -25.21
C PRO A 51 -43.71 20.40 -23.93
N ALA A 52 -42.65 21.01 -23.43
CA ALA A 52 -41.87 20.56 -22.28
C ALA A 52 -41.81 21.68 -21.23
N ASN A 53 -42.58 21.54 -20.16
CA ASN A 53 -42.49 22.44 -19.02
C ASN A 53 -41.44 21.92 -18.02
N PRO A 54 -40.28 22.60 -17.87
CA PRO A 54 -39.21 22.13 -16.99
C PRO A 54 -39.61 22.18 -15.51
N ARG A 55 -40.42 23.16 -15.08
CA ARG A 55 -40.94 23.25 -13.72
C ARG A 55 -41.86 22.08 -13.39
N ALA A 56 -42.72 21.69 -14.33
CA ALA A 56 -43.59 20.52 -14.16
C ALA A 56 -42.80 19.21 -14.11
N ARG A 57 -41.73 19.07 -14.92
CA ARG A 57 -40.83 17.91 -14.84
C ARG A 57 -40.08 17.86 -13.50
N ALA A 58 -39.61 19.00 -12.99
CA ALA A 58 -38.93 19.09 -11.69
C ALA A 58 -39.86 18.72 -10.53
N LEU A 59 -41.08 19.27 -10.51
CA LEU A 59 -42.10 18.93 -9.52
C LEU A 59 -42.48 17.45 -9.60
N GLY A 60 -42.65 16.91 -10.80
CA GLY A 60 -42.92 15.49 -11.01
C GLY A 60 -41.76 14.58 -10.57
N ARG A 61 -40.50 15.05 -10.56
CA ARG A 61 -39.38 14.31 -9.98
C ARG A 61 -39.46 14.33 -8.45
N ALA A 62 -39.64 15.51 -7.86
CA ALA A 62 -39.76 15.67 -6.41
C ALA A 62 -40.90 14.82 -5.81
N LEU A 63 -42.05 14.74 -6.47
CA LEU A 63 -43.16 13.91 -6.00
C LEU A 63 -42.85 12.40 -6.09
N ARG A 64 -42.14 11.96 -7.12
CA ARG A 64 -41.70 10.56 -7.24
C ARG A 64 -40.64 10.22 -6.18
N ASP A 65 -39.72 11.15 -5.91
CA ASP A 65 -38.72 10.98 -4.87
C ASP A 65 -39.39 10.89 -3.49
N ALA A 66 -40.34 11.77 -3.18
CA ALA A 66 -41.11 11.71 -1.93
C ALA A 66 -41.94 10.42 -1.81
N GLN A 67 -42.55 9.96 -2.91
CA GLN A 67 -43.29 8.70 -2.92
C GLN A 67 -42.36 7.50 -2.69
N ASN A 68 -41.19 7.49 -3.33
CA ASN A 68 -40.17 6.46 -3.10
C ASN A 68 -39.67 6.48 -1.65
N ASP A 69 -39.61 7.65 -1.01
CA ASP A 69 -39.20 7.81 0.39
C ASP A 69 -40.23 7.25 1.36
N ILE A 70 -41.51 7.48 1.09
CA ILE A 70 -42.60 6.89 1.86
C ILE A 70 -42.62 5.36 1.67
N LEU A 71 -42.48 4.87 0.43
CA LEU A 71 -42.41 3.42 0.17
C LEU A 71 -41.19 2.75 0.81
N ALA A 72 -40.07 3.49 0.93
CA ALA A 72 -38.90 3.03 1.66
C ALA A 72 -39.09 3.06 3.18
N ALA A 73 -39.75 4.08 3.73
CA ALA A 73 -40.05 4.19 5.15
C ALA A 73 -41.06 3.13 5.63
N VAL A 74 -42.03 2.79 4.79
CA VAL A 74 -43.03 1.73 5.05
C VAL A 74 -42.43 0.33 4.81
N GLY A 75 -41.23 0.23 4.22
CA GLY A 75 -40.52 -1.03 4.00
C GLY A 75 -41.00 -1.83 2.78
N VAL A 76 -41.79 -1.21 1.89
CA VAL A 76 -42.29 -1.85 0.66
C VAL A 76 -41.22 -1.86 -0.44
N VAL A 77 -40.32 -0.87 -0.43
CA VAL A 77 -39.22 -0.78 -1.39
C VAL A 77 -37.92 -0.47 -0.64
N GLU A 78 -37.00 -1.43 -0.59
CA GLU A 78 -35.63 -1.11 -0.18
C GLU A 78 -35.00 -0.23 -1.27
N ARG A 79 -34.55 0.98 -0.90
CA ARG A 79 -33.64 1.71 -1.79
C ARG A 79 -32.50 0.75 -2.09
N LYS A 80 -32.21 0.54 -3.38
CA LYS A 80 -30.97 -0.11 -3.83
C LYS A 80 -29.81 0.80 -3.40
N ARG A 81 -29.46 0.75 -2.12
CA ARG A 81 -28.11 1.07 -1.66
C ARG A 81 -27.25 0.19 -2.54
N VAL A 82 -26.20 0.75 -3.15
CA VAL A 82 -25.25 -0.10 -3.86
C VAL A 82 -24.60 -0.96 -2.80
N HIS A 83 -25.22 -2.11 -2.56
CA HIS A 83 -24.79 -3.16 -1.66
C HIS A 83 -23.58 -3.81 -2.34
N LEU A 84 -22.38 -3.37 -1.97
CA LEU A 84 -21.35 -4.37 -1.74
C LEU A 84 -21.63 -4.93 -0.34
N ALA A 85 -22.34 -6.06 -0.29
CA ALA A 85 -22.44 -6.98 0.84
C ALA A 85 -22.88 -6.41 2.22
N GLY A 86 -24.16 -6.58 2.57
CA GLY A 86 -24.61 -7.07 3.89
C GLY A 86 -24.31 -6.32 5.20
N PHE A 87 -23.49 -5.27 5.22
CA PHE A 87 -23.14 -4.56 6.46
C PHE A 87 -23.88 -3.21 6.55
N PRO A 88 -24.38 -2.81 7.74
CA PRO A 88 -24.82 -1.44 7.97
C PRO A 88 -23.67 -0.49 7.57
N LEU A 89 -23.95 0.58 6.82
CA LEU A 89 -22.91 1.58 6.58
C LEU A 89 -22.41 2.08 7.95
N PRO A 90 -21.10 2.10 8.19
CA PRO A 90 -20.54 2.64 9.42
C PRO A 90 -21.06 4.08 9.60
N PRO A 91 -21.46 4.52 10.81
CA PRO A 91 -21.86 5.90 11.03
C PRO A 91 -20.75 6.86 10.58
N PRO A 92 -21.08 8.09 10.15
CA PRO A 92 -20.09 9.05 9.68
C PRO A 92 -18.97 9.19 10.73
N LYS A 93 -17.73 8.87 10.33
CA LYS A 93 -16.55 8.92 11.22
C LYS A 93 -16.32 10.36 11.65
N ASP A 94 -16.14 10.58 12.94
CA ASP A 94 -15.86 11.92 13.46
C ASP A 94 -14.45 12.36 13.01
N PRO A 95 -14.30 13.52 12.34
CA PRO A 95 -13.00 13.94 11.81
C PRO A 95 -11.98 14.26 12.92
N ARG A 96 -12.44 14.53 14.14
CA ARG A 96 -11.58 14.74 15.31
C ARG A 96 -11.00 13.44 15.83
N VAL A 97 -11.84 12.40 15.95
CA VAL A 97 -11.43 11.07 16.38
C VAL A 97 -10.48 10.47 15.34
N MET A 98 -10.77 10.65 14.04
CA MET A 98 -9.87 10.20 12.98
C MET A 98 -8.46 10.80 13.09
N LYS A 99 -8.35 12.12 13.29
CA LYS A 99 -7.05 12.78 13.46
C LYS A 99 -6.31 12.30 14.72
N GLN A 100 -7.04 12.00 15.78
CA GLN A 100 -6.45 11.46 17.01
C GLN A 100 -5.90 10.05 16.79
N VAL A 101 -6.67 9.18 16.12
CA VAL A 101 -6.24 7.82 15.75
C VAL A 101 -5.02 7.87 14.83
N GLU A 102 -5.00 8.77 13.83
CA GLU A 102 -3.82 8.98 12.96
C GLU A 102 -2.59 9.41 13.77
N ALA A 103 -2.74 10.31 14.74
CA ALA A 103 -1.64 10.75 15.59
C ALA A 103 -1.13 9.63 16.51
N GLU A 104 -2.05 8.83 17.05
CA GLU A 104 -1.72 7.66 17.87
C GLU A 104 -0.99 6.61 17.05
N ASP A 105 -1.45 6.30 15.85
CA ASP A 105 -0.82 5.33 14.93
C ASP A 105 0.59 5.76 14.52
N LEU A 106 0.78 7.05 14.21
CA LEU A 106 2.12 7.61 13.96
C LEU A 106 3.03 7.45 15.19
N SER A 107 2.51 7.72 16.39
CA SER A 107 3.28 7.58 17.62
C SER A 107 3.63 6.12 17.92
N GLY A 108 2.68 5.19 17.71
CA GLY A 108 2.88 3.75 17.86
C GLY A 108 3.91 3.22 16.86
N THR A 109 3.84 3.67 15.61
CA THR A 109 4.82 3.34 14.58
C THR A 109 6.22 3.80 14.97
N LEU A 110 6.37 5.04 15.47
CA LEU A 110 7.67 5.56 15.92
C LEU A 110 8.23 4.76 17.09
N VAL A 111 7.40 4.45 18.09
CA VAL A 111 7.80 3.62 19.24
C VAL A 111 8.22 2.23 18.78
N ALA A 112 7.51 1.62 17.84
CA ALA A 112 7.85 0.33 17.26
C ALA A 112 9.19 0.36 16.50
N ILE A 113 9.44 1.41 15.71
CA ILE A 113 10.72 1.60 15.01
C ILE A 113 11.87 1.75 16.01
N ILE A 114 11.74 2.65 16.99
CA ILE A 114 12.77 2.90 18.00
C ILE A 114 13.04 1.64 18.83
N GLY A 115 11.99 0.96 19.28
CA GLY A 115 12.11 -0.29 20.02
C GLY A 115 12.83 -1.37 19.22
N THR A 116 12.59 -1.43 17.91
CA THR A 116 13.24 -2.41 17.04
C THR A 116 14.71 -2.06 16.77
N LEU A 117 15.02 -0.79 16.51
CA LEU A 117 16.42 -0.33 16.40
C LEU A 117 17.21 -0.57 17.69
N THR A 118 16.58 -0.33 18.84
CA THR A 118 17.20 -0.55 20.16
C THR A 118 17.46 -2.03 20.41
N ARG A 119 16.48 -2.90 20.13
CA ARG A 119 16.63 -4.36 20.22
C ARG A 119 17.75 -4.85 19.31
N TYR A 120 17.79 -4.36 18.08
CA TYR A 120 18.81 -4.73 17.10
C TYR A 120 20.21 -4.30 17.56
N ALA A 121 20.37 -3.06 18.02
CA ALA A 121 21.64 -2.58 18.57
C ALA A 121 22.08 -3.37 19.80
N GLY A 122 21.15 -3.75 20.68
CA GLY A 122 21.45 -4.54 21.89
C GLY A 122 21.88 -5.98 21.60
N THR A 123 21.36 -6.59 20.53
CA THR A 123 21.63 -7.98 20.13
C THR A 123 22.70 -8.08 19.04
N TRP A 124 23.15 -6.95 18.49
CA TRP A 124 24.11 -6.91 17.38
C TRP A 124 25.43 -7.62 17.70
N TRP A 125 26.01 -7.37 18.87
CA TRP A 125 27.30 -7.97 19.25
C TRP A 125 27.21 -9.50 19.40
N VAL A 126 26.07 -10.02 19.86
CA VAL A 126 25.82 -11.47 19.97
C VAL A 126 25.78 -12.08 18.58
N SER A 127 25.04 -11.44 17.67
CA SER A 127 24.94 -11.83 16.27
C SER A 127 26.34 -11.78 15.62
N ALA A 128 27.10 -10.70 15.83
CA ALA A 128 28.46 -10.56 15.35
C ALA A 128 29.40 -11.67 15.84
N LEU A 129 29.31 -12.00 17.13
CA LEU A 129 30.08 -13.08 17.73
C LEU A 129 29.69 -14.44 17.13
N HIS A 130 28.40 -14.71 16.97
CA HIS A 130 27.90 -15.93 16.35
C HIS A 130 28.45 -16.13 14.93
N ASP A 131 28.39 -15.10 14.08
CA ASP A 131 28.92 -15.20 12.71
C ASP A 131 30.43 -15.41 12.67
N ARG A 132 31.18 -14.78 13.59
CA ARG A 132 32.63 -15.01 13.72
C ARG A 132 32.93 -16.45 14.11
N ILE A 133 32.18 -17.02 15.07
CA ILE A 133 32.35 -18.40 15.53
C ILE A 133 32.04 -19.39 14.41
N LEU A 134 31.03 -19.13 13.58
CA LEU A 134 30.71 -19.98 12.42
C LEU A 134 31.72 -19.85 11.27
N THR A 135 32.36 -18.68 11.12
CA THR A 135 33.27 -18.41 9.99
C THR A 135 34.71 -18.82 10.31
N TYR A 136 35.18 -18.58 11.53
CA TYR A 136 36.55 -18.86 11.93
C TYR A 136 36.63 -20.17 12.71
N SER A 137 37.68 -20.95 12.45
CA SER A 137 37.97 -22.16 13.20
C SER A 137 38.56 -21.79 14.56
N TYR A 138 37.74 -21.89 15.62
CA TYR A 138 38.21 -21.77 16.99
C TYR A 138 38.57 -23.15 17.56
N PRO A 139 39.70 -23.31 18.26
CA PRO A 139 39.99 -24.51 19.04
C PRO A 139 38.84 -24.81 20.02
N GLN A 140 38.43 -26.09 20.08
CA GLN A 140 37.30 -26.53 20.92
C GLN A 140 37.56 -26.39 22.43
N ASP A 141 38.81 -26.19 22.83
CA ASP A 141 39.23 -26.11 24.23
C ASP A 141 38.93 -24.75 24.88
N PHE A 142 38.57 -23.72 24.10
CA PHE A 142 38.29 -22.40 24.65
C PHE A 142 36.90 -22.31 25.27
N SER A 143 36.85 -21.83 26.50
CA SER A 143 35.58 -21.42 27.12
C SER A 143 35.01 -20.17 26.43
N PHE A 144 33.69 -19.98 26.48
CA PHE A 144 33.03 -18.80 25.90
C PHE A 144 33.61 -17.47 26.42
N TYR A 145 33.93 -17.42 27.71
CA TYR A 145 34.54 -16.23 28.32
C TYR A 145 35.93 -15.93 27.75
N GLU A 146 36.75 -16.95 27.54
CA GLU A 146 38.07 -16.79 26.93
C GLU A 146 37.96 -16.30 25.48
N LEU A 147 37.01 -16.82 24.71
CA LEU A 147 36.74 -16.35 23.35
C LEU A 147 36.39 -14.86 23.32
N VAL A 148 35.48 -14.42 24.18
CA VAL A 148 35.09 -13.01 24.27
C VAL A 148 36.28 -12.14 24.70
N LYS A 149 37.03 -12.57 25.72
CA LYS A 149 38.19 -11.83 26.22
C LYS A 149 39.26 -11.67 25.15
N ILE A 150 39.60 -12.74 24.42
CA ILE A 150 40.59 -12.72 23.34
C ILE A 150 40.13 -11.77 22.22
N GLN A 151 38.88 -11.85 21.79
CA GLN A 151 38.36 -10.95 20.76
C GLN A 151 38.34 -9.49 21.20
N LEU A 152 37.97 -9.23 22.46
CA LEU A 152 37.96 -7.89 23.02
C LEU A 152 39.36 -7.28 23.12
N GLN A 153 40.36 -8.09 23.46
CA GLN A 153 41.76 -7.67 23.52
C GLN A 153 42.36 -7.44 22.12
N TRP A 154 41.99 -8.25 21.15
CA TRP A 154 42.55 -8.17 19.79
C TRP A 154 41.92 -7.04 18.95
N ALA A 155 40.58 -6.93 18.95
CA ALA A 155 39.87 -5.92 18.15
C ALA A 155 39.63 -4.61 18.91
N GLY A 156 39.64 -4.64 20.24
CA GLY A 156 39.21 -3.54 21.09
C GLY A 156 37.69 -3.51 21.31
N PRO A 157 37.22 -2.85 22.39
CA PRO A 157 35.82 -2.87 22.79
C PRO A 157 34.90 -2.19 21.77
N THR A 158 35.33 -1.08 21.18
CA THR A 158 34.53 -0.35 20.19
C THR A 158 34.30 -1.18 18.93
N ALA A 159 35.34 -1.81 18.39
CA ALA A 159 35.20 -2.70 17.24
C ALA A 159 34.39 -3.96 17.60
N PHE A 160 34.57 -4.51 18.81
CA PHE A 160 33.81 -5.67 19.24
C PHE A 160 32.29 -5.42 19.25
N PHE A 161 31.84 -4.29 19.83
CA PHE A 161 30.42 -3.98 19.96
C PHE A 161 29.81 -3.27 18.75
N LEU A 162 30.57 -2.41 18.05
CA LEU A 162 30.02 -1.49 17.02
C LEU A 162 30.47 -1.82 15.60
N ALA A 163 31.36 -2.79 15.37
CA ALA A 163 31.79 -3.10 14.00
C ALA A 163 30.59 -3.48 13.11
N GLY A 164 30.45 -2.78 11.99
CA GLY A 164 29.37 -2.96 11.03
C GLY A 164 28.01 -2.40 11.45
N LEU A 165 27.81 -2.00 12.71
CA LEU A 165 26.50 -1.55 13.20
C LEU A 165 26.01 -0.28 12.48
N PRO A 166 26.81 0.80 12.32
CA PRO A 166 26.35 2.00 11.63
C PRO A 166 25.99 1.73 10.16
N ALA A 167 26.81 0.97 9.44
CA ALA A 167 26.53 0.57 8.06
C ALA A 167 25.26 -0.29 7.98
N GLN A 168 25.06 -1.20 8.94
CA GLN A 168 23.87 -2.03 9.00
C GLN A 168 22.61 -1.22 9.28
N LEU A 169 22.65 -0.27 10.22
CA LEU A 169 21.52 0.62 10.51
C LEU A 169 21.15 1.48 9.29
N VAL A 170 22.16 2.02 8.59
CA VAL A 170 21.95 2.74 7.33
C VAL A 170 21.31 1.82 6.30
N SER A 171 21.80 0.58 6.18
CA SER A 171 21.22 -0.41 5.26
C SER A 171 19.78 -0.78 5.63
N MET A 172 19.44 -0.83 6.91
CA MET A 172 18.09 -1.14 7.37
C MET A 172 17.08 -0.06 6.94
N ILE A 173 17.50 1.21 6.95
CA ILE A 173 16.67 2.35 6.51
C ILE A 173 16.61 2.44 4.98
N THR A 174 17.73 2.23 4.30
CA THR A 174 17.89 2.52 2.87
C THR A 174 17.59 1.33 1.96
N ASN A 175 17.86 0.11 2.42
CA ASN A 175 17.83 -1.09 1.58
C ASN A 175 16.46 -1.78 1.58
N ASP A 176 15.40 -1.17 2.11
CA ASP A 176 14.05 -1.73 1.94
C ASP A 176 13.51 -1.39 0.54
N GLY A 177 13.85 -2.25 -0.42
CA GLY A 177 13.49 -2.06 -1.82
C GLY A 177 11.98 -1.96 -2.04
N ASP A 178 11.17 -2.64 -1.23
CA ASP A 178 9.71 -2.62 -1.39
C ASP A 178 9.11 -1.30 -0.87
N LEU A 179 9.63 -0.74 0.23
CA LEU A 179 9.27 0.59 0.71
C LEU A 179 9.57 1.67 -0.32
N TRP A 180 10.82 1.73 -0.77
CA TRP A 180 11.26 2.74 -1.73
C TRP A 180 10.61 2.56 -3.09
N ALA A 181 10.40 1.33 -3.56
CA ALA A 181 9.65 1.08 -4.79
C ALA A 181 8.20 1.56 -4.68
N SER A 182 7.56 1.40 -3.51
CA SER A 182 6.19 1.90 -3.29
C SER A 182 6.15 3.43 -3.33
N PHE A 183 7.14 4.08 -2.70
CA PHE A 183 7.29 5.54 -2.75
C PHE A 183 7.50 6.05 -4.18
N VAL A 184 8.43 5.45 -4.93
CA VAL A 184 8.70 5.83 -6.33
C VAL A 184 7.46 5.60 -7.20
N VAL A 185 6.76 4.47 -7.02
CA VAL A 185 5.53 4.18 -7.75
C VAL A 185 4.42 5.18 -7.40
N SER A 186 4.31 5.61 -6.14
CA SER A 186 3.37 6.65 -5.71
C SER A 186 3.67 7.99 -6.39
N LEU A 187 4.95 8.37 -6.50
CA LEU A 187 5.34 9.59 -7.23
C LEU A 187 4.98 9.49 -8.72
N ILE A 188 5.14 8.31 -9.32
CA ILE A 188 4.72 8.06 -10.70
C ILE A 188 3.20 8.17 -10.82
N ASP A 189 2.44 7.62 -9.87
CA ASP A 189 0.98 7.74 -9.85
C ASP A 189 0.56 9.21 -9.76
N ASP A 190 1.14 9.99 -8.84
CA ASP A 190 0.85 11.43 -8.69
C ASP A 190 1.19 12.23 -9.96
N ALA A 191 2.34 11.92 -10.58
CA ALA A 191 2.73 12.51 -11.85
C ALA A 191 1.75 12.10 -12.97
N LEU A 192 1.29 10.85 -12.99
CA LEU A 192 0.31 10.34 -13.96
C LEU A 192 -1.05 11.02 -13.79
N PHE A 193 -1.51 11.23 -12.55
CA PHE A 193 -2.75 11.94 -12.24
C PHE A 193 -2.70 13.41 -12.67
N ARG A 194 -1.54 14.05 -12.52
CA ARG A 194 -1.33 15.43 -13.02
C ARG A 194 -1.20 15.50 -14.54
N SER A 195 -0.84 14.40 -15.20
CA SER A 195 -0.64 14.34 -16.65
C SER A 195 -1.95 14.16 -17.45
N ARG A 196 -2.06 14.83 -18.60
CA ARG A 196 -3.16 14.64 -19.58
C ARG A 196 -2.91 13.43 -20.50
N LEU A 197 -2.45 12.31 -19.97
CA LEU A 197 -2.18 11.11 -20.76
C LEU A 197 -3.46 10.44 -21.28
N SER A 198 -3.38 9.87 -22.49
CA SER A 198 -4.46 9.11 -23.14
C SER A 198 -4.88 7.89 -22.32
N ARG A 199 -6.17 7.52 -22.43
CA ARG A 199 -6.77 6.37 -21.70
C ARG A 199 -6.05 5.05 -21.98
N SER A 200 -5.53 4.87 -23.20
CA SER A 200 -4.76 3.68 -23.59
C SER A 200 -3.40 3.61 -22.87
N SER A 201 -2.70 4.74 -22.78
CA SER A 201 -1.42 4.86 -22.07
C SER A 201 -1.57 4.61 -20.56
N ARG A 202 -2.66 5.09 -19.95
CA ARG A 202 -2.96 4.83 -18.52
C ARG A 202 -3.16 3.35 -18.24
N LEU A 203 -3.88 2.65 -19.11
CA LEU A 203 -4.08 1.20 -18.97
C LEU A 203 -2.78 0.40 -19.18
N ALA A 204 -1.92 0.82 -20.11
CA ALA A 204 -0.61 0.19 -20.31
C ALA A 204 0.30 0.36 -19.08
N ILE A 205 0.32 1.56 -18.48
CA ILE A 205 1.12 1.85 -17.29
C ILE A 205 0.62 1.05 -16.08
N LEU A 206 -0.70 0.95 -15.89
CA LEU A 206 -1.28 0.12 -14.82
C LEU A 206 -0.91 -1.36 -14.96
N LYS A 207 -0.83 -1.89 -16.20
CA LYS A 207 -0.37 -3.26 -16.46
C LYS A 207 1.12 -3.45 -16.17
N TRP A 208 1.95 -2.45 -16.46
CA TRP A 208 3.40 -2.48 -16.22
C TRP A 208 3.79 -2.20 -14.77
N LYS A 209 2.94 -1.52 -14.01
CA LYS A 209 3.16 -1.13 -12.61
C LYS A 209 3.70 -2.24 -11.69
N PRO A 210 3.14 -3.47 -11.64
CA PRO A 210 3.67 -4.50 -10.75
C PRO A 210 5.07 -4.98 -11.16
N LEU A 211 5.38 -4.98 -12.46
CA LEU A 211 6.71 -5.32 -12.97
C LEU A 211 7.70 -4.21 -12.64
N ALA A 212 7.33 -2.95 -12.91
CA ALA A 212 8.14 -1.78 -12.60
C ALA A 212 8.46 -1.70 -11.10
N ARG A 213 7.47 -1.94 -10.21
CA ARG A 213 7.69 -1.98 -8.76
C ARG A 213 8.75 -3.02 -8.39
N LYS A 214 8.66 -4.24 -8.92
CA LYS A 214 9.64 -5.31 -8.65
C LYS A 214 11.04 -4.94 -9.18
N LEU A 215 11.12 -4.39 -10.40
CA LEU A 215 12.39 -3.98 -10.99
C LEU A 215 13.06 -2.85 -10.21
N ILE A 216 12.29 -1.85 -9.79
CA ILE A 216 12.78 -0.74 -8.95
C ILE A 216 13.25 -1.28 -7.60
N ALA A 217 12.48 -2.18 -6.97
CA ALA A 217 12.88 -2.78 -5.70
C ALA A 217 14.22 -3.53 -5.81
N ILE A 218 14.40 -4.33 -6.87
CA ILE A 218 15.65 -5.06 -7.12
C ILE A 218 16.80 -4.09 -7.44
N ALA A 219 16.55 -3.04 -8.22
CA ALA A 219 17.56 -2.05 -8.56
C ALA A 219 18.06 -1.28 -7.33
N ILE A 220 17.15 -0.92 -6.42
CA ILE A 220 17.47 -0.28 -5.15
C ILE A 220 18.26 -1.25 -4.27
N GLU A 221 17.81 -2.51 -4.16
CA GLU A 221 18.55 -3.53 -3.40
C GLU A 221 19.97 -3.74 -3.92
N LEU A 222 20.14 -3.73 -5.25
CA LEU A 222 21.43 -3.85 -5.89
C LEU A 222 22.31 -2.62 -5.63
N GLY A 223 21.74 -1.42 -5.70
CA GLY A 223 22.46 -0.16 -5.43
C GLY A 223 22.96 -0.04 -3.99
N PHE A 224 22.21 -0.58 -3.03
CA PHE A 224 22.58 -0.56 -1.61
C PHE A 224 23.29 -1.83 -1.12
N ALA A 225 23.46 -2.84 -1.98
CA ALA A 225 24.18 -4.08 -1.64
C ALA A 225 25.61 -3.86 -1.11
N PRO A 226 26.42 -2.89 -1.60
CA PRO A 226 27.76 -2.62 -1.06
C PRO A 226 27.75 -2.25 0.41
N ILE A 227 26.71 -1.57 0.89
CA ILE A 227 26.59 -1.17 2.31
C ILE A 227 26.38 -2.41 3.18
N VAL A 228 25.52 -3.33 2.74
CA VAL A 228 25.28 -4.60 3.46
C VAL A 228 26.53 -5.47 3.46
N LEU A 229 27.23 -5.56 2.32
CA LEU A 229 28.49 -6.28 2.20
C LEU A 229 29.55 -5.73 3.15
N HIS A 230 29.72 -4.40 3.18
CA HIS A 230 30.65 -3.73 4.09
C HIS A 230 30.31 -3.99 5.55
N ALA A 231 29.02 -3.91 5.91
CA ALA A 231 28.57 -4.25 7.27
C ALA A 231 28.91 -5.69 7.64
N GLY A 232 28.70 -6.65 6.73
CA GLY A 232 29.08 -8.06 6.91
C GLY A 232 30.58 -8.27 7.07
N TYR A 233 31.40 -7.62 6.22
CA TYR A 233 32.86 -7.71 6.32
C TYR A 233 33.39 -7.10 7.61
N GLN A 234 32.81 -5.99 8.08
CA GLN A 234 33.17 -5.42 9.37
C GLN A 234 32.74 -6.31 10.54
N ARG A 235 31.55 -6.91 10.46
CA ARG A 235 31.06 -7.87 11.46
C ARG A 235 32.04 -9.03 11.62
N LEU A 236 32.62 -9.51 10.53
CA LEU A 236 33.63 -10.58 10.51
C LEU A 236 35.07 -10.11 10.78
N PHE A 237 35.33 -8.81 11.00
CA PHE A 237 36.68 -8.24 11.10
C PHE A 237 37.57 -8.44 9.85
N LEU A 238 36.96 -8.62 8.68
CA LEU A 238 37.66 -8.66 7.39
C LEU A 238 37.94 -7.24 6.86
N ALA A 239 37.09 -6.29 7.21
CA ALA A 239 37.23 -4.88 6.87
C ALA A 239 37.63 -4.04 8.10
N PRO A 240 38.39 -2.94 7.92
CA PRO A 240 38.83 -2.12 9.04
C PRO A 240 37.63 -1.50 9.79
N PRO A 241 37.63 -1.52 11.13
CA PRO A 241 36.54 -0.97 11.94
C PRO A 241 36.50 0.57 11.96
N SER A 242 37.53 1.23 11.42
CA SER A 242 37.62 2.71 11.38
C SER A 242 36.71 3.37 10.34
N GLN A 243 36.24 2.62 9.33
CA GLN A 243 35.42 3.16 8.24
C GLN A 243 33.94 2.86 8.44
N PHE A 244 33.15 3.82 8.91
CA PHE A 244 31.72 3.59 9.16
C PHE A 244 30.88 3.28 7.91
N LEU A 245 31.34 3.71 6.73
CA LEU A 245 30.67 3.51 5.45
C LEU A 245 31.64 2.95 4.42
N PRO A 246 31.16 2.20 3.41
CA PRO A 246 32.00 1.74 2.32
C PRO A 246 32.61 2.92 1.55
N PRO A 247 33.84 2.78 1.02
CA PRO A 247 34.40 3.78 0.13
C PRO A 247 33.53 3.90 -1.13
N LEU A 248 33.45 5.10 -1.71
CA LEU A 248 32.64 5.33 -2.93
C LEU A 248 33.06 4.44 -4.11
N THR A 249 34.31 3.97 -4.12
CA THR A 249 34.82 3.01 -5.09
C THR A 249 34.14 1.65 -5.01
N ALA A 250 33.60 1.26 -3.84
CA ALA A 250 32.85 0.01 -3.68
C ALA A 250 31.53 0.02 -4.46
N PHE A 251 30.99 1.19 -4.78
CA PHE A 251 29.77 1.32 -5.60
C PHE A 251 30.04 1.24 -7.11
N ASN A 252 31.29 1.31 -7.54
CA ASN A 252 31.65 1.25 -8.95
C ASN A 252 31.87 -0.21 -9.39
N PRO A 253 30.97 -0.80 -10.19
CA PRO A 253 31.08 -2.22 -10.58
C PRO A 253 32.26 -2.52 -11.51
N TRP A 254 32.89 -1.49 -12.10
CA TRP A 254 34.06 -1.62 -12.96
C TRP A 254 35.38 -1.49 -12.19
N SER A 255 35.33 -1.18 -10.89
CA SER A 255 36.52 -1.14 -10.05
C SER A 255 36.91 -2.55 -9.60
N ALA A 256 38.19 -2.92 -9.74
CA ALA A 256 38.70 -4.19 -9.22
C ALA A 256 38.53 -4.35 -7.70
N SER A 257 38.45 -3.22 -6.97
CA SER A 257 38.22 -3.18 -5.52
C SER A 257 36.75 -3.21 -5.12
N SER A 258 35.80 -3.18 -6.06
CA SER A 258 34.38 -3.28 -5.73
C SER A 258 33.98 -4.75 -5.54
N PRO A 259 33.21 -5.06 -4.49
CA PRO A 259 32.61 -6.39 -4.34
C PRO A 259 31.49 -6.64 -5.36
N MET A 260 31.01 -5.60 -6.06
CA MET A 260 30.09 -5.69 -7.19
C MET A 260 30.85 -5.83 -8.51
N GLN A 261 31.77 -6.78 -8.62
CA GLN A 261 32.44 -6.98 -9.90
C GLN A 261 31.42 -7.30 -10.98
N ALA A 262 31.48 -6.56 -12.09
CA ALA A 262 30.64 -6.81 -13.24
C ALA A 262 30.86 -8.25 -13.72
N ILE A 263 29.77 -9.03 -13.77
CA ILE A 263 29.82 -10.40 -14.30
C ILE A 263 30.18 -10.29 -15.77
N VAL A 264 31.39 -10.72 -16.13
CA VAL A 264 31.90 -10.66 -17.50
C VAL A 264 30.99 -11.50 -18.40
N PHE A 265 30.43 -10.86 -19.41
CA PHE A 265 29.54 -11.54 -20.35
C PHE A 265 30.36 -12.51 -21.23
N PRO A 266 29.90 -13.74 -21.46
CA PRO A 266 30.64 -14.68 -22.29
C PRO A 266 30.67 -14.18 -23.74
N GLU A 267 31.85 -13.97 -24.30
CA GLU A 267 32.03 -13.53 -25.70
C GLU A 267 31.45 -14.53 -26.71
N HIS A 268 31.37 -15.81 -26.32
CA HIS A 268 30.80 -16.89 -27.12
C HIS A 268 29.85 -17.75 -26.29
N PHE A 269 28.59 -17.83 -26.70
CA PHE A 269 27.56 -18.73 -26.15
C PHE A 269 27.83 -20.18 -26.56
N ARG A 270 28.87 -20.79 -25.97
CA ARG A 270 29.06 -22.24 -25.95
C ARG A 270 28.49 -22.78 -24.64
N LEU A 271 27.96 -24.00 -24.65
CA LEU A 271 27.31 -24.61 -23.47
C LEU A 271 28.22 -24.60 -22.23
N HIS A 272 29.51 -24.86 -22.39
CA HIS A 272 30.52 -24.77 -21.32
C HIS A 272 30.71 -23.35 -20.76
N ASN A 273 30.74 -22.34 -21.64
CA ASN A 273 30.88 -20.94 -21.21
C ASN A 273 29.61 -20.45 -20.51
N ALA A 274 28.44 -20.92 -20.96
CA ALA A 274 27.16 -20.62 -20.31
C ALA A 274 27.07 -21.24 -18.91
N THR A 275 27.53 -22.48 -18.72
CA THR A 275 27.56 -23.11 -17.39
C THR A 275 28.56 -22.42 -16.46
N ASN A 276 29.73 -22.03 -16.95
CA ASN A 276 30.72 -21.30 -16.14
C ASN A 276 30.21 -19.90 -15.76
N TRP A 277 29.52 -19.22 -16.68
CA TRP A 277 28.90 -17.93 -16.42
C TRP A 277 27.77 -18.03 -15.40
N LEU A 278 26.88 -19.03 -15.53
CA LEU A 278 25.85 -19.30 -14.52
C LEU A 278 26.46 -19.66 -13.16
N GLY A 279 27.55 -20.42 -13.15
CA GLY A 279 28.36 -20.69 -11.96
C GLY A 279 28.84 -19.39 -11.31
N ALA A 280 29.48 -18.51 -12.08
CA ALA A 280 29.99 -17.22 -11.61
C ALA A 280 28.88 -16.30 -11.05
N ILE A 281 27.69 -16.32 -11.65
CA ILE A 281 26.49 -15.64 -11.13
C ILE A 281 26.10 -16.21 -9.78
N SER A 282 25.98 -17.54 -9.69
CA SER A 282 25.54 -18.21 -8.45
C SER A 282 26.51 -18.01 -7.28
N THR A 283 27.81 -17.87 -7.58
CA THR A 283 28.86 -17.61 -6.59
C THR A 283 29.12 -16.13 -6.32
N SER A 284 28.38 -15.22 -6.96
CA SER A 284 28.55 -13.79 -6.74
C SER A 284 28.08 -13.41 -5.32
N PRO A 285 28.93 -12.75 -4.50
CA PRO A 285 28.57 -12.36 -3.13
C PRO A 285 27.33 -11.48 -3.07
N VAL A 286 27.14 -10.61 -4.06
CA VAL A 286 25.99 -9.71 -4.18
C VAL A 286 24.70 -10.52 -4.37
N ILE A 287 24.73 -11.50 -5.28
CA ILE A 287 23.55 -12.33 -5.59
C ILE A 287 23.22 -13.22 -4.41
N MET A 288 24.22 -13.81 -3.76
CA MET A 288 24.02 -14.61 -2.54
C MET A 288 23.38 -13.79 -1.42
N ILE A 289 23.81 -12.55 -1.18
CA ILE A 289 23.22 -11.69 -0.14
C ILE A 289 21.79 -11.30 -0.47
N ILE A 290 21.51 -10.95 -1.73
CA ILE A 290 20.15 -10.63 -2.17
C ILE A 290 19.25 -11.87 -2.02
N ALA A 291 19.72 -13.04 -2.45
CA ALA A 291 18.99 -14.30 -2.34
C ALA A 291 18.74 -14.69 -0.87
N TRP A 292 19.77 -14.63 -0.03
CA TRP A 292 19.69 -14.86 1.42
C TRP A 292 18.64 -13.95 2.06
N ARG A 293 18.71 -12.64 1.79
CA ARG A 293 17.79 -11.67 2.38
C ARG A 293 16.35 -11.88 1.92
N ARG A 294 16.14 -12.15 0.62
CA ARG A 294 14.82 -12.47 0.08
C ARG A 294 14.28 -13.77 0.68
N ALA A 295 15.12 -14.79 0.87
CA ALA A 295 14.74 -16.04 1.51
C ALA A 295 14.33 -15.80 2.97
N MET A 296 15.10 -15.03 3.73
CA MET A 296 14.81 -14.72 5.13
C MET A 296 13.47 -13.98 5.28
N ILE A 297 13.23 -12.95 4.47
CA ILE A 297 11.95 -12.20 4.47
C ILE A 297 10.78 -13.12 4.13
N ARG A 298 10.97 -14.08 3.21
CA ARG A 298 9.94 -15.05 2.84
C ARG A 298 9.63 -16.01 3.98
N ILE A 299 10.65 -16.55 4.63
CA ILE A 299 10.51 -17.47 5.76
C ILE A 299 9.78 -16.77 6.90
N GLN A 300 10.21 -15.58 7.27
CA GLN A 300 9.57 -14.82 8.35
C GLN A 300 8.13 -14.48 8.02
N ARG A 301 7.82 -14.08 6.79
CA ARG A 301 6.44 -13.84 6.39
C ARG A 301 5.57 -15.09 6.58
N VAL A 302 6.05 -16.25 6.14
CA VAL A 302 5.32 -17.51 6.31
C VAL A 302 5.08 -17.82 7.78
N MET A 303 6.08 -17.59 8.64
CA MET A 303 5.93 -17.77 10.09
C MET A 303 4.93 -16.77 10.69
N TYR A 304 5.06 -15.48 10.40
CA TYR A 304 4.17 -14.45 10.92
C TYR A 304 2.74 -14.62 10.45
N GLU A 305 2.50 -14.95 9.17
CA GLU A 305 1.16 -15.24 8.67
C GLU A 305 0.53 -16.45 9.36
N SER A 306 1.35 -17.44 9.74
CA SER A 306 0.88 -18.61 10.50
C SER A 306 0.53 -18.24 11.94
N LEU A 307 1.35 -17.38 12.56
CA LEU A 307 1.14 -16.91 13.92
C LEU A 307 -0.09 -15.98 14.01
N GLU A 308 -0.25 -15.05 13.07
CA GLU A 308 -1.36 -14.10 12.99
C GLU A 308 -2.70 -14.82 12.83
N LYS A 309 -2.76 -15.88 12.01
CA LYS A 309 -3.94 -16.74 11.90
C LYS A 309 -4.29 -17.46 13.19
N GLY A 310 -3.31 -17.65 14.09
CA GLY A 310 -3.49 -18.26 15.40
C GLY A 310 -3.91 -17.27 16.50
N ILE A 311 -3.75 -15.96 16.30
CA ILE A 311 -4.16 -14.95 17.28
C ILE A 311 -5.66 -14.67 17.08
N LEU A 312 -6.44 -14.90 18.14
CA LEU A 312 -7.86 -14.57 18.17
C LEU A 312 -8.02 -13.07 17.89
N SER A 313 -8.63 -12.73 16.76
CA SER A 313 -9.04 -11.36 16.49
C SER A 313 -10.17 -10.98 17.45
N PRO A 314 -10.21 -9.74 17.98
CA PRO A 314 -11.25 -9.32 18.91
C PRO A 314 -12.64 -9.42 18.26
N ASP A 315 -13.61 -9.99 18.97
CA ASP A 315 -14.98 -10.23 18.49
C ASP A 315 -15.76 -8.95 18.14
N ASN A 316 -15.26 -7.77 18.55
CA ASN A 316 -15.86 -6.47 18.25
C ASN A 316 -14.78 -5.44 17.88
N PRO A 317 -14.32 -5.41 16.62
CA PRO A 317 -13.34 -4.42 16.18
C PRO A 317 -13.97 -3.02 16.14
N ASP A 318 -13.29 -2.04 16.73
CA ASP A 318 -13.72 -0.64 16.70
C ASP A 318 -13.86 -0.16 15.25
N GLN A 319 -14.84 0.69 14.98
CA GLN A 319 -15.11 1.23 13.64
C GLN A 319 -13.91 1.98 13.01
N TYR A 320 -12.96 2.40 13.84
CA TYR A 320 -11.72 3.06 13.44
C TYR A 320 -10.57 2.09 13.17
N THR A 321 -10.65 0.84 13.65
CA THR A 321 -9.62 -0.20 13.44
C THR A 321 -9.75 -0.93 12.09
N VAL A 322 -10.91 -0.86 11.44
CA VAL A 322 -11.23 -1.68 10.24
C VAL A 322 -10.62 -1.14 8.94
N ASP A 323 -10.18 0.12 8.90
CA ASP A 323 -9.55 0.72 7.70
C ASP A 323 -8.02 0.68 7.73
N GLU A 324 -7.41 -0.16 8.58
CA GLU A 324 -5.98 -0.47 8.46
C GLU A 324 -5.72 -1.09 7.08
N SER A 325 -5.26 -0.24 6.16
CA SER A 325 -4.81 -0.68 4.87
C SER A 325 -3.81 -1.84 5.08
N PRO A 326 -3.91 -2.94 4.33
CA PRO A 326 -2.93 -4.05 4.38
C PRO A 326 -1.49 -3.58 4.03
N ILE A 327 -1.33 -2.31 3.69
CA ILE A 327 -0.08 -1.63 3.41
C ILE A 327 0.65 -1.26 4.71
N ILE A 328 -0.02 -0.82 5.78
CA ILE A 328 0.64 -0.39 7.04
C ILE A 328 0.97 -1.60 7.92
N ARG A 329 0.01 -2.54 8.11
CA ARG A 329 0.31 -3.85 8.73
C ARG A 329 1.35 -4.63 7.93
N GLY A 330 1.26 -4.55 6.60
CA GLY A 330 2.29 -5.05 5.69
C GLY A 330 3.62 -4.36 5.93
N GLN A 331 3.69 -3.03 6.01
CA GLN A 331 4.95 -2.31 6.23
C GLN A 331 5.58 -2.57 7.59
N ILE A 332 4.80 -2.70 8.66
CA ILE A 332 5.31 -3.01 10.00
C ILE A 332 5.76 -4.47 10.07
N GLY A 333 4.96 -5.41 9.54
CA GLY A 333 5.36 -6.82 9.41
C GLY A 333 6.56 -7.02 8.48
N TYR A 334 6.66 -6.23 7.40
CA TYR A 334 7.80 -6.23 6.48
C TYR A 334 9.02 -5.53 7.07
N LEU A 335 8.88 -4.47 7.86
CA LEU A 335 9.99 -3.87 8.60
C LEU A 335 10.52 -4.89 9.60
N LEU A 336 9.65 -5.51 10.41
CA LEU A 336 10.02 -6.57 11.34
C LEU A 336 10.67 -7.79 10.64
N ALA A 337 10.20 -8.16 9.45
CA ALA A 337 10.81 -9.20 8.61
C ALA A 337 12.08 -8.72 7.83
N SER A 338 12.23 -7.44 7.54
CA SER A 338 13.43 -6.89 6.89
C SER A 338 14.62 -6.86 7.86
N ILE A 339 14.33 -6.91 9.17
CA ILE A 339 15.29 -6.79 10.27
C ILE A 339 15.92 -8.13 10.66
N GLY A 340 15.49 -9.25 10.06
CA GLY A 340 16.13 -10.54 10.32
C GLY A 340 16.06 -10.96 11.79
N VAL A 341 14.94 -10.66 12.47
CA VAL A 341 14.62 -11.25 13.77
C VAL A 341 14.18 -12.70 13.53
N GLY A 342 15.15 -13.60 13.47
CA GLY A 342 14.98 -15.03 13.69
C GLY A 342 15.92 -15.40 14.82
N ASP A 343 15.37 -16.02 15.86
CA ASP A 343 16.09 -16.55 17.02
C ASP A 343 17.28 -17.43 16.65
#